data_AF-A0A6P0DUP1-F1
#
_entry.id   AF-A0A6P0DUP1-F1
#
_cell.length_a   1.000
_cell.length_b   1.000
_cell.length_c   1.000
_cell.angle_alpha   90.00
_cell.angle_beta   90.00
_cell.angle_gamma   90.00
#
_symmetry.space_group_name_H-M   'P 1'
#
loop_
_entity.id
_entity.type
_entity.pdbx_description
1 polymer ?
#
loop_
_entity_poly.entity_id
_entity_poly.type
_entity_poly.pdbx_seq_one_letter_code
_entity_poly.pdbx_strand_id
1 'polypeptide(L)'
;TSTAFPMLTGTLVTVAGFIPVAFNKSNAGEFTFTLFVVIAVSLVVSWVVAVVFTPLIGVTVLPKAMKKHAEHKGRFAKVFSSLLQFCLRWRWMTIVATVLLFAGSIAGLSMVQQQFFPSSDRPELIVDWNLPQNSSIAETSRQMGQFEREMLAGNPGVEHWSTYVGRGAPRFVLS
;
A
#
# COMPACT_ATOMS: atom_id res chain seq x y z
N THR A 1 34.27 2.20 -8.70
CA THR A 1 34.06 1.34 -7.52
C THR A 1 33.53 2.11 -6.31
N SER A 2 33.80 3.42 -6.16
CA SER A 2 33.42 4.20 -4.97
C SER A 2 31.90 4.33 -4.68
N THR A 3 31.02 4.13 -5.67
CA THR A 3 29.55 4.29 -5.51
C THR A 3 28.79 2.97 -5.42
N ALA A 4 29.40 1.84 -5.81
CA ALA A 4 28.72 0.55 -5.84
C ALA A 4 28.39 0.02 -4.44
N PHE A 5 29.31 0.22 -3.48
CA PHE A 5 29.15 -0.22 -2.10
C PHE A 5 28.03 0.57 -1.35
N PRO A 6 27.97 1.92 -1.42
CA PRO A 6 26.84 2.68 -0.90
C PRO A 6 25.47 2.26 -1.46
N MET A 7 25.41 1.96 -2.76
CA MET A 7 24.17 1.52 -3.40
C MET A 7 23.72 0.15 -2.87
N LEU A 8 24.65 -0.79 -2.67
CA LEU A 8 24.34 -2.10 -2.08
C LEU A 8 23.87 -1.98 -0.63
N THR A 9 24.54 -1.17 0.18
CA THR A 9 24.14 -0.98 1.58
C THR A 9 22.76 -0.33 1.68
N GLY A 10 22.45 0.63 0.80
CA GLY A 10 21.14 1.28 0.75
C GLY A 10 20.01 0.32 0.37
N THR A 11 20.23 -0.55 -0.63
CA THR A 11 19.22 -1.56 -1.02
C THR A 11 19.01 -2.58 0.08
N LEU A 12 20.08 -3.07 0.72
CA LEU A 12 19.98 -4.01 1.84
C LEU A 12 19.27 -3.42 3.06
N VAL A 13 19.54 -2.15 3.42
CA VAL A 13 18.83 -1.45 4.50
C VAL A 13 17.34 -1.31 4.18
N THR A 14 17.00 -1.02 2.92
CA THR A 14 15.60 -0.94 2.49
C THR A 14 14.91 -2.29 2.63
N VAL A 15 15.52 -3.38 2.17
CA VAL A 15 15.00 -4.74 2.34
C VAL A 15 14.87 -5.10 3.82
N ALA A 16 15.85 -4.73 4.65
CA ALA A 16 15.83 -4.98 6.09
C ALA A 16 14.66 -4.29 6.80
N GLY A 17 14.28 -3.08 6.35
CA GLY A 17 13.12 -2.35 6.87
C GLY A 17 11.79 -3.07 6.66
N PHE A 18 11.68 -3.95 5.65
CA PHE A 18 10.47 -4.75 5.39
C PHE A 18 10.49 -6.13 6.04
N ILE A 19 11.58 -6.56 6.70
CA ILE A 19 11.68 -7.86 7.37
C ILE A 19 10.57 -8.09 8.43
N PRO A 20 10.19 -7.12 9.27
CA PRO A 20 9.13 -7.35 10.27
C PRO A 20 7.79 -7.77 9.66
N VAL A 21 7.50 -7.30 8.44
CA VAL A 21 6.30 -7.68 7.68
C VAL A 21 6.36 -9.15 7.26
N ALA A 22 7.52 -9.64 6.85
CA ALA A 22 7.73 -11.01 6.39
C ALA A 22 7.51 -12.06 7.48
N PHE A 23 7.78 -11.73 8.75
CA PHE A 23 7.64 -12.65 9.89
C PHE A 23 6.26 -12.56 10.58
N ASN A 24 5.35 -11.72 10.10
CA ASN A 24 4.02 -11.59 10.66
C ASN A 24 3.15 -12.81 10.29
N LYS A 25 2.72 -13.59 11.28
CA LYS A 25 1.93 -14.83 11.10
C LYS A 25 0.40 -14.62 11.14
N SER A 26 -0.08 -13.40 10.95
CA SER A 26 -1.53 -13.11 10.90
C SER A 26 -2.12 -13.32 9.50
N ASN A 27 -3.46 -13.38 9.35
CA ASN A 27 -4.13 -13.42 8.03
C ASN A 27 -3.75 -12.19 7.17
N ALA A 28 -3.46 -11.04 7.78
CA ALA A 28 -2.89 -9.89 7.07
C ALA A 28 -1.44 -10.12 6.60
N GLY A 29 -0.70 -10.95 7.33
CA GLY A 29 0.64 -11.42 6.96
C GLY A 29 0.67 -12.17 5.63
N GLU A 30 -0.35 -12.97 5.32
CA GLU A 30 -0.41 -13.73 4.06
C GLU A 30 -0.46 -12.82 2.82
N PHE A 31 -1.28 -11.75 2.88
CA PHE A 31 -1.34 -10.74 1.81
C PHE A 31 -0.02 -9.95 1.68
N THR A 32 0.56 -9.56 2.82
CA THR A 32 1.77 -8.72 2.84
C THR A 32 3.05 -9.49 2.55
N PHE A 33 3.06 -10.81 2.75
CA PHE A 33 4.22 -11.67 2.47
C PHE A 33 4.57 -11.67 0.97
N THR A 34 3.57 -11.80 0.10
CA THR A 34 3.79 -11.75 -1.36
C THR A 34 4.43 -10.43 -1.77
N LEU A 35 3.93 -9.31 -1.23
CA LEU A 35 4.50 -7.97 -1.47
C LEU A 35 5.96 -7.90 -1.02
N PHE A 36 6.28 -8.42 0.17
CA PHE A 36 7.65 -8.45 0.68
C PHE A 36 8.59 -9.20 -0.27
N VAL A 37 8.23 -10.43 -0.69
CA VAL A 37 9.07 -11.25 -1.57
C VAL A 37 9.30 -10.54 -2.91
N VAL A 38 8.24 -9.97 -3.49
CA VAL A 38 8.34 -9.23 -4.76
C VAL A 38 9.27 -8.03 -4.63
N ILE A 39 9.12 -7.20 -3.59
CA ILE A 39 9.96 -6.02 -3.37
C ILE A 39 11.42 -6.42 -3.10
N ALA A 40 11.64 -7.40 -2.23
CA ALA A 40 12.98 -7.84 -1.85
C ALA A 40 13.76 -8.38 -3.06
N VAL A 41 13.16 -9.29 -3.82
CA VAL A 41 13.78 -9.85 -5.03
C VAL A 41 13.97 -8.75 -6.08
N SER A 42 12.98 -7.87 -6.29
CA SER A 42 13.08 -6.78 -7.26
C SER A 42 14.20 -5.79 -6.93
N LEU A 43 14.38 -5.41 -5.65
CA LEU A 43 15.46 -4.51 -5.23
C LEU A 43 16.84 -5.12 -5.43
N VAL A 44 17.01 -6.40 -5.09
CA VAL A 44 18.29 -7.11 -5.26
C VAL A 44 18.61 -7.27 -6.74
N VAL A 45 17.65 -7.72 -7.56
CA VAL A 45 17.83 -7.85 -9.01
C VAL A 45 18.08 -6.49 -9.65
N SER A 46 17.36 -5.44 -9.23
CA SER A 46 17.57 -4.07 -9.72
C SER A 46 18.99 -3.57 -9.42
N TRP A 47 19.54 -3.86 -8.24
CA TRP A 47 20.91 -3.51 -7.93
C TRP A 47 21.92 -4.22 -8.84
N VAL A 48 21.73 -5.53 -9.09
CA VAL A 48 22.59 -6.29 -10.02
C VAL A 48 22.52 -5.67 -11.42
N VAL A 49 21.31 -5.38 -11.91
CA VAL A 49 21.11 -4.75 -13.21
C VAL A 49 21.77 -3.38 -13.27
N ALA A 50 21.62 -2.54 -12.25
CA ALA A 50 22.25 -1.22 -12.21
C ALA A 50 23.79 -1.33 -12.23
N VAL A 51 24.38 -2.21 -11.43
CA VAL A 51 25.84 -2.36 -11.37
C VAL A 51 26.43 -2.89 -12.67
N VAL A 52 25.71 -3.76 -13.40
CA VAL A 52 26.20 -4.38 -14.64
C VAL A 52 25.85 -3.54 -15.88
N PHE A 53 24.60 -3.12 -16.02
CA PHE A 53 24.11 -2.46 -17.23
C PHE A 53 24.38 -0.96 -17.25
N THR A 54 24.38 -0.25 -16.12
CA THR A 54 24.69 1.19 -16.11
C THR A 54 26.08 1.51 -16.67
N PRO A 55 27.18 0.82 -16.29
CA PRO A 55 28.48 1.08 -16.92
C PRO A 55 28.51 0.64 -18.40
N LEU A 56 27.83 -0.46 -18.75
CA LEU A 56 27.76 -0.93 -20.13
C LEU A 56 27.09 0.11 -21.05
N ILE A 57 25.90 0.59 -20.66
CA ILE A 57 25.17 1.64 -21.38
C ILE A 57 25.96 2.95 -21.36
N GLY A 58 26.64 3.23 -20.24
CA GLY A 58 27.48 4.41 -20.10
C GLY A 58 28.58 4.49 -21.15
N VAL A 59 29.22 3.38 -21.51
CA VAL A 59 30.27 3.32 -22.52
C VAL A 59 29.72 3.35 -23.95
N THR A 60 28.54 2.77 -24.19
CA THR A 60 27.97 2.67 -25.54
C THR A 60 27.20 3.91 -25.97
N VAL A 61 26.57 4.62 -25.04
CA VAL A 61 25.65 5.74 -25.35
C VAL A 61 26.28 7.11 -25.09
N LEU A 62 27.16 7.27 -24.09
CA LEU A 62 27.70 8.61 -23.78
C LEU A 62 28.80 9.04 -24.78
N PRO A 63 28.77 10.31 -25.23
CA PRO A 63 29.86 10.89 -26.01
C PRO A 63 31.14 11.01 -25.16
N LYS A 64 32.30 10.77 -25.79
CA LYS A 64 33.63 10.79 -25.14
C LYS A 64 33.98 12.12 -24.45
N ALA A 65 33.33 13.22 -24.85
CA ALA A 65 33.51 14.52 -24.22
C ALA A 65 32.17 15.28 -24.20
N MET A 66 31.67 15.56 -23.00
CA MET A 66 30.57 16.51 -22.80
C MET A 66 31.15 17.92 -22.69
N LYS A 67 30.59 18.89 -23.43
CA LYS A 67 30.97 20.30 -23.28
C LYS A 67 30.66 20.73 -21.85
N LYS A 68 31.66 21.21 -21.10
CA LYS A 68 31.42 21.82 -19.79
C LYS A 68 30.54 23.04 -19.99
N HIS A 69 29.26 22.94 -19.62
CA HIS A 69 28.44 24.12 -19.46
C HIS A 69 28.98 24.94 -18.30
N ALA A 70 29.13 26.25 -18.52
CA ALA A 70 29.55 27.18 -17.50
C ALA A 70 28.67 26.99 -16.26
N GLU A 71 29.32 26.86 -15.11
CA GLU A 71 28.72 26.51 -13.82
C GLU A 71 27.91 27.70 -13.27
N HIS A 72 26.90 28.13 -14.01
CA HIS A 72 25.93 29.06 -13.47
C HIS A 72 25.02 28.24 -12.56
N LYS A 73 25.25 28.35 -11.25
CA LYS A 73 24.32 27.82 -10.24
C LYS A 73 22.92 28.27 -10.64
N GLY A 74 22.12 27.32 -11.14
CA GLY A 74 20.73 27.56 -11.51
C GLY A 74 20.03 28.26 -10.35
N ARG A 75 18.98 29.04 -10.64
CA ARG A 75 18.23 29.76 -9.59
C ARG A 75 17.86 28.83 -8.43
N PHE A 76 17.52 27.57 -8.73
CA PHE A 76 17.28 26.51 -7.76
C PHE A 76 18.48 26.21 -6.85
N ALA A 77 19.69 26.03 -7.41
CA ALA A 77 20.90 25.77 -6.64
C ALA A 77 21.25 26.94 -5.71
N LYS A 78 21.01 28.20 -6.15
CA LYS A 78 21.20 29.38 -5.30
C LYS A 78 20.20 29.41 -4.14
N VAL A 79 18.91 29.18 -4.42
CA VAL A 79 17.86 29.11 -3.38
C VAL A 79 18.16 28.00 -2.39
N PHE A 80 18.48 26.79 -2.87
CA PHE A 80 18.87 25.67 -2.01
C PHE A 80 20.06 26.01 -1.11
N SER A 81 21.11 26.62 -1.67
CA SER A 81 22.28 27.00 -0.88
C SER A 81 21.98 28.06 0.18
N SER A 82 21.11 29.03 -0.13
CA SER A 82 20.69 30.07 0.82
C SER A 82 19.87 29.47 1.97
N LEU A 83 18.93 28.58 1.64
CA LEU A 83 18.08 27.91 2.62
C LEU A 83 18.90 26.96 3.52
N LEU A 84 19.87 26.26 2.94
CA LEU A 84 20.81 25.42 3.68
C LEU A 84 21.68 26.25 4.64
N GLN A 85 22.21 27.39 4.20
CA GLN A 85 22.95 28.30 5.07
C GLN A 85 22.09 28.86 6.21
N PHE A 86 20.82 29.18 5.93
CA PHE A 86 19.86 29.61 6.94
C PHE A 86 19.63 28.53 8.00
N CYS A 87 19.37 27.28 7.58
CA CYS A 87 19.19 26.14 8.48
C CYS A 87 20.43 25.88 9.34
N LEU A 88 21.64 25.99 8.77
CA LEU A 88 22.89 25.79 9.52
C LEU A 88 23.15 26.93 10.52
N ARG A 89 22.84 28.18 10.16
CA ARG A 89 23.04 29.35 11.02
C ARG A 89 22.09 29.33 12.23
N TRP A 90 20.88 28.83 12.06
CA TRP A 90 19.85 28.73 13.11
C TRP A 90 19.54 27.27 13.49
N ARG A 91 20.58 26.44 13.63
CA ARG A 91 20.47 24.98 13.87
C ARG A 91 19.46 24.57 14.95
N TRP A 92 19.37 25.31 16.06
CA TRP A 92 18.43 25.01 17.14
C TRP A 92 16.97 25.23 16.73
N MET A 93 16.67 26.28 15.95
CA MET A 93 15.33 26.48 15.41
C MET A 93 14.96 25.37 14.43
N THR A 94 15.89 24.92 13.58
CA THR A 94 15.64 23.79 12.67
C THR A 94 15.32 22.51 13.45
N ILE A 95 16.10 22.19 14.50
CA ILE A 95 15.83 21.03 15.35
C ILE A 95 14.45 21.12 16.01
N VAL A 96 14.13 22.25 16.62
CA VAL A 96 12.81 22.45 17.27
C VAL A 96 11.67 22.35 16.26
N ALA A 97 11.82 22.95 15.08
CA ALA A 97 10.82 22.87 14.02
C ALA A 97 10.62 21.42 13.54
N THR A 98 11.69 20.64 13.36
CA THR A 98 11.60 19.23 12.99
C THR A 98 10.87 18.41 14.06
N VAL A 99 11.20 18.62 15.34
CA VAL A 99 10.54 17.93 16.45
C VAL A 99 9.05 18.29 16.53
N LEU A 100 8.71 19.57 16.36
CA LEU A 100 7.30 20.03 16.36
C LEU A 100 6.52 19.44 15.18
N LEU A 101 7.09 19.42 13.98
CA LEU A 101 6.47 18.80 12.80
C LEU A 101 6.28 17.29 13.00
N PHE A 102 7.26 16.61 13.58
CA PHE A 102 7.17 15.18 13.87
C PHE A 102 6.09 14.88 14.92
N ALA A 103 6.05 15.63 16.01
CA ALA A 103 5.02 15.51 17.03
C ALA A 103 3.62 15.83 16.47
N GLY A 104 3.52 16.85 15.61
CA GLY A 104 2.29 17.18 14.89
C GLY A 104 1.83 16.05 13.98
N SER A 105 2.75 15.38 13.28
CA SER A 105 2.42 14.20 12.45
C SER A 105 1.89 13.04 13.28
N ILE A 106 2.45 12.78 14.47
CA ILE A 106 1.97 11.73 15.37
C ILE A 106 0.57 12.06 15.89
N ALA A 107 0.35 13.31 16.30
CA ALA A 107 -0.96 13.78 16.72
C ALA A 107 -2.00 13.70 15.58
N GLY A 108 -1.59 13.97 14.34
CA GLY A 108 -2.47 13.82 13.17
C GLY A 108 -2.83 12.36 12.87
N LEU A 109 -1.88 11.42 13.06
CA LEU A 109 -2.11 9.99 12.86
C LEU A 109 -3.18 9.42 13.80
N SER A 110 -3.35 9.96 15.01
CA SER A 110 -4.40 9.49 15.93
C SER A 110 -5.81 9.89 15.49
N MET A 111 -5.95 10.90 14.63
CA MET A 111 -7.22 11.33 14.06
C MET A 111 -7.63 10.50 12.83
N VAL A 112 -6.72 9.69 12.29
CA VAL A 112 -6.99 8.85 11.11
C VAL A 112 -7.72 7.58 11.55
N GLN A 113 -8.93 7.38 11.01
CA GLN A 113 -9.67 6.15 11.23
C GLN A 113 -8.93 4.97 10.61
N GLN A 114 -8.68 3.94 11.43
CA GLN A 114 -8.01 2.72 10.99
C GLN A 114 -9.05 1.76 10.44
N GLN A 115 -8.99 1.50 9.14
CA GLN A 115 -9.80 0.50 8.47
C GLN A 115 -8.91 -0.70 8.11
N PHE A 116 -9.24 -1.88 8.64
CA PHE A 116 -8.41 -3.08 8.46
C PHE A 116 -8.44 -3.60 7.01
N PHE A 117 -9.59 -3.50 6.34
CA PHE A 117 -9.74 -3.78 4.91
C PHE A 117 -10.80 -2.85 4.28
N PRO A 118 -10.58 -2.34 3.05
CA PRO A 118 -11.63 -1.68 2.29
C PRO A 118 -12.80 -2.62 2.05
N SER A 119 -14.02 -2.08 1.95
CA SER A 119 -15.16 -2.84 1.43
C SER A 119 -14.81 -3.35 0.02
N SER A 120 -15.04 -4.62 -0.24
CA SER A 120 -14.80 -5.18 -1.57
C SER A 120 -15.82 -4.60 -2.56
N ASP A 121 -15.37 -4.10 -3.70
CA ASP A 121 -16.22 -3.56 -4.78
C ASP A 121 -16.96 -4.65 -5.58
N ARG A 122 -17.20 -5.82 -4.97
CA ARG A 122 -17.91 -6.91 -5.64
C ARG A 122 -19.38 -6.50 -5.81
N PRO A 123 -19.97 -6.68 -7.01
CA PRO A 123 -21.40 -6.46 -7.24
C PRO A 123 -22.24 -7.61 -6.66
N GLU A 124 -21.88 -8.09 -5.47
CA GLU A 124 -22.52 -9.18 -4.76
C GLU A 124 -22.90 -8.67 -3.38
N LEU A 125 -24.15 -8.88 -2.99
CA LEU A 125 -24.66 -8.51 -1.67
C LEU A 125 -25.14 -9.77 -0.96
N ILE A 126 -24.60 -10.02 0.23
CA ILE A 126 -25.05 -11.10 1.11
C ILE A 126 -25.99 -10.49 2.15
N VAL A 127 -27.19 -11.05 2.25
CA VAL A 127 -28.20 -10.63 3.22
C VAL A 127 -28.40 -11.76 4.23
N ASP A 128 -27.98 -11.52 5.48
CA ASP A 128 -28.21 -12.46 6.58
C ASP A 128 -29.59 -12.24 7.18
N TRP A 129 -30.44 -13.27 7.10
CA TRP A 129 -31.81 -13.22 7.59
C TRP A 129 -31.96 -14.01 8.90
N ASN A 130 -32.16 -13.30 10.01
CA ASN A 130 -32.23 -13.89 11.34
C ASN A 130 -33.61 -13.67 11.97
N LEU A 131 -34.35 -14.75 12.23
CA LEU A 131 -35.62 -14.72 12.98
C LEU A 131 -35.39 -14.94 14.48
N PRO A 132 -36.32 -14.54 15.36
CA PRO A 132 -36.29 -14.86 16.78
C PRO A 132 -36.14 -16.37 17.04
N GLN A 133 -35.47 -16.73 18.15
CA GLN A 133 -35.32 -18.11 18.57
C GLN A 133 -36.69 -18.81 18.70
N ASN A 134 -36.76 -20.10 18.34
CA ASN A 134 -37.97 -20.93 18.24
C ASN A 134 -38.91 -20.64 17.04
N SER A 135 -38.50 -19.81 16.07
CA SER A 135 -39.23 -19.70 14.80
C SER A 135 -39.12 -20.99 13.98
N SER A 136 -40.21 -21.39 13.32
CA SER A 136 -40.18 -22.57 12.46
C SER A 136 -39.41 -22.29 11.15
N ILE A 137 -38.83 -23.34 10.56
CA ILE A 137 -38.17 -23.24 9.27
C ILE A 137 -39.15 -22.80 8.17
N ALA A 138 -40.42 -23.20 8.28
CA ALA A 138 -41.48 -22.84 7.36
C ALA A 138 -41.76 -21.32 7.39
N GLU A 139 -41.72 -20.69 8.56
CA GLU A 139 -41.87 -19.23 8.67
C GLU A 139 -40.69 -18.47 8.06
N THR A 140 -39.48 -19.01 8.21
CA THR A 140 -38.29 -18.42 7.57
C THR A 140 -38.40 -18.49 6.05
N SER A 141 -38.75 -19.65 5.49
CA SER A 141 -38.99 -19.81 4.04
C SER A 141 -40.10 -18.88 3.54
N ARG A 142 -41.17 -18.71 4.33
CA ARG A 142 -42.30 -17.85 3.96
C ARG A 142 -41.89 -16.39 3.87
N GLN A 143 -41.13 -15.87 4.84
CA GLN A 143 -40.67 -14.48 4.84
C GLN A 143 -39.63 -14.23 3.73
N MET A 144 -38.69 -15.15 3.51
CA MET A 144 -37.72 -15.02 2.42
C MET A 144 -38.40 -15.02 1.06
N GLY A 145 -39.34 -15.94 0.81
CA GLY A 145 -40.10 -15.96 -0.45
C GLY A 145 -41.03 -14.76 -0.64
N GLN A 146 -41.39 -14.05 0.43
CA GLN A 146 -42.09 -12.77 0.33
C GLN A 146 -41.11 -11.66 -0.11
N PHE A 147 -39.95 -11.57 0.54
CA PHE A 147 -38.89 -10.61 0.18
C PHE A 147 -38.42 -10.76 -1.28
N GLU A 148 -38.25 -11.99 -1.75
CA GLU A 148 -37.89 -12.26 -3.14
C GLU A 148 -38.90 -11.71 -4.14
N ARG A 149 -40.20 -11.86 -3.85
CA ARG A 149 -41.27 -11.39 -4.74
C ARG A 149 -41.46 -9.89 -4.70
N GLU A 150 -41.23 -9.25 -3.56
CA GLU A 150 -41.53 -7.83 -3.36
C GLU A 150 -40.34 -6.91 -3.70
N MET A 151 -39.10 -7.35 -3.42
CA MET A 151 -37.90 -6.49 -3.53
C MET A 151 -36.90 -6.91 -4.61
N LEU A 152 -36.85 -8.21 -4.94
CA LEU A 152 -35.89 -8.73 -5.92
C LEU A 152 -36.55 -8.90 -7.29
N ALA A 153 -37.76 -9.48 -7.34
CA ALA A 153 -38.49 -9.67 -8.58
C ALA A 153 -38.91 -8.33 -9.21
N GLY A 154 -38.33 -8.01 -10.37
CA GLY A 154 -38.59 -6.77 -11.11
C GLY A 154 -37.63 -5.62 -10.79
N ASN A 155 -36.61 -5.85 -9.95
CA ASN A 155 -35.58 -4.86 -9.69
C ASN A 155 -34.51 -4.89 -10.83
N PRO A 156 -34.32 -3.79 -11.57
CA PRO A 156 -33.34 -3.75 -12.66
C PRO A 156 -31.87 -3.86 -12.19
N GLY A 157 -31.60 -3.71 -10.88
CA GLY A 157 -30.27 -3.83 -10.28
C GLY A 157 -29.90 -5.25 -9.83
N VAL A 158 -30.78 -6.24 -10.04
CA VAL A 158 -30.56 -7.63 -9.59
C VAL A 158 -30.67 -8.58 -10.79
N GLU A 159 -29.53 -9.12 -11.24
CA GLU A 159 -29.52 -10.10 -12.33
C GLU A 159 -29.79 -11.53 -11.85
N HIS A 160 -29.19 -11.91 -10.71
CA HIS A 160 -29.25 -13.26 -10.16
C HIS A 160 -29.36 -13.22 -8.64
N TRP A 161 -30.17 -14.09 -8.06
CA TRP A 161 -30.24 -14.31 -6.61
C TRP A 161 -30.37 -15.79 -6.30
N SER A 162 -29.93 -16.17 -5.10
CA SER A 162 -30.07 -17.53 -4.58
C SER A 162 -30.37 -17.46 -3.08
N THR A 163 -31.25 -18.34 -2.62
CA THR A 163 -31.74 -18.35 -1.25
C THR A 163 -31.42 -19.68 -0.59
N TYR A 164 -30.86 -19.62 0.62
CA TYR A 164 -30.51 -20.78 1.42
C TYR A 164 -31.24 -20.71 2.76
N VAL A 165 -32.12 -21.68 3.01
CA VAL A 165 -32.94 -21.74 4.23
C VAL A 165 -32.45 -22.87 5.13
N GLY A 166 -32.13 -22.56 6.38
CA GLY A 166 -31.66 -23.54 7.37
C GLY A 166 -30.20 -24.01 7.20
N ARG A 167 -29.51 -23.56 6.14
CA ARG A 167 -28.06 -23.69 5.96
C ARG A 167 -27.53 -22.39 5.38
N GLY A 168 -26.31 -22.01 5.77
CA GLY A 168 -25.62 -20.88 5.13
C GLY A 168 -25.29 -21.20 3.68
N ALA A 169 -25.19 -20.16 2.84
CA ALA A 169 -24.71 -20.29 1.48
C ALA A 169 -23.36 -21.02 1.45
N PRO A 170 -23.07 -21.86 0.43
CA PRO A 170 -21.76 -22.45 0.26
C PRO A 170 -20.69 -21.35 0.30
N ARG A 171 -19.70 -21.49 1.18
CA ARG A 171 -18.60 -20.53 1.24
C ARG A 171 -17.77 -20.65 -0.05
N PHE A 172 -17.91 -19.70 -0.96
CA PHE A 172 -17.12 -19.66 -2.20
C PHE A 172 -15.70 -19.10 -2.00
N VAL A 173 -15.43 -18.46 -0.84
CA VAL A 173 -14.12 -17.88 -0.52
C VAL A 173 -13.74 -18.25 0.92
N LEU A 174 -12.59 -18.90 1.07
CA LEU A 174 -11.89 -19.07 2.34
C LEU A 174 -11.11 -17.77 2.60
N SER A 175 -11.51 -17.02 3.62
CA SER A 175 -10.67 -15.98 4.23
C SER A 175 -10.03 -16.50 5.51
#